data_AF-A0A619AJB0-F1
#
_entry.id   AF-A0A619AJB0-F1
#
_cell.length_a   1.000
_cell.length_b   1.000
_cell.length_c   1.000
_cell.angle_alpha   90.00
_cell.angle_beta   90.00
_cell.angle_gamma   90.00
#
_symmetry.space_group_name_H-M   'P 1'
#
loop_
_entity.id
_entity.type
_entity.pdbx_description
1 polymer ?
#
loop_
_entity_poly.entity_id
_entity_poly.type
_entity_poly.pdbx_seq_one_letter_code
_entity_poly.pdbx_strand_id
1 'polypeptide(L)'
;MTEHNRMPVRQVIVHGDCWPVTTAVAHLVRVFLPDSDCESTYRLPELLQQLRRKPEAILILCLRPREHLFLFYALRRTLPEHPVMVISDELLFSDRVVLKLYGGVPALAEQALEEILIRVRRGEQWSGGARLRVTGELDAFLLSPAPVTGFLEVPPIFNSPKRLMNCMDHLLYREMRARGV
;
A
#
# COMPACT_ATOMS: atom_id res chain seq x y z
N MET A 1 -15.36 25.70 28.40
CA MET A 1 -15.76 25.19 27.07
C MET A 1 -14.52 24.58 26.44
N THR A 2 -14.39 23.26 26.51
CA THR A 2 -13.24 22.54 25.96
C THR A 2 -13.45 22.38 24.45
N GLU A 3 -12.72 23.17 23.67
CA GLU A 3 -12.55 22.96 22.24
C GLU A 3 -12.02 21.54 22.04
N HIS A 4 -12.92 20.64 21.64
CA HIS A 4 -12.52 19.32 21.18
C HIS A 4 -11.76 19.57 19.88
N ASN A 5 -10.43 19.54 19.96
CA ASN A 5 -9.54 19.50 18.83
C ASN A 5 -9.85 18.20 18.07
N ARG A 6 -10.88 18.22 17.22
CA ARG A 6 -11.28 17.09 16.39
C ARG A 6 -10.12 16.86 15.44
N MET A 7 -9.26 15.90 15.78
CA MET A 7 -8.30 15.34 14.85
C MET A 7 -9.05 15.06 13.54
N PRO A 8 -8.53 15.51 12.38
CA PRO A 8 -9.20 15.27 11.12
C PRO A 8 -9.44 13.76 10.95
N VAL A 9 -10.65 13.41 10.50
CA VAL A 9 -11.03 12.03 10.22
C VAL A 9 -10.01 11.45 9.25
N ARG A 10 -9.33 10.37 9.64
CA ARG A 10 -8.34 9.72 8.78
C ARG A 10 -9.05 9.18 7.55
N GLN A 11 -8.58 9.57 6.37
CA GLN A 11 -9.09 9.10 5.09
C GLN A 11 -8.24 7.91 4.64
N VAL A 12 -8.88 6.79 4.34
CA VAL A 12 -8.20 5.58 3.84
C VAL A 12 -8.85 5.12 2.56
N ILE A 13 -8.05 4.89 1.53
CA ILE A 13 -8.49 4.34 0.26
C ILE A 13 -7.82 2.97 0.11
N VAL A 14 -8.63 1.92 0.03
CA VAL A 14 -8.18 0.57 -0.28
C VAL A 14 -8.49 0.29 -1.76
N HIS A 15 -7.47 0.06 -2.57
CA HIS A 15 -7.62 -0.26 -3.98
C HIS A 15 -7.13 -1.68 -4.25
N GLY A 16 -7.87 -2.48 -5.00
CA GLY A 16 -7.39 -3.80 -5.38
C GLY A 16 -8.08 -4.38 -6.62
N ASP A 17 -7.44 -5.39 -7.20
CA ASP A 17 -7.96 -6.18 -8.33
C ASP A 17 -8.87 -7.34 -7.87
N CYS A 18 -8.74 -7.74 -6.60
CA CYS A 18 -9.47 -8.86 -5.99
C CYS A 18 -10.44 -8.38 -4.89
N TRP A 19 -11.74 -8.61 -5.08
CA TRP A 19 -12.79 -8.18 -4.14
C TRP A 19 -12.66 -8.76 -2.72
N PRO A 20 -12.44 -10.08 -2.53
CA PRO A 20 -12.29 -10.66 -1.19
C PRO A 20 -11.16 -10.04 -0.38
N VAL A 21 -9.97 -9.87 -0.97
CA VAL A 21 -8.79 -9.32 -0.30
C VAL A 21 -9.02 -7.85 0.06
N THR A 22 -9.49 -7.05 -0.90
CA THR A 22 -9.79 -5.63 -0.70
C THR A 22 -10.81 -5.43 0.42
N THR A 23 -11.86 -6.27 0.46
CA THR A 23 -12.89 -6.21 1.49
C THR A 23 -12.36 -6.60 2.87
N ALA A 24 -11.53 -7.65 2.94
CA ALA A 24 -10.90 -8.07 4.20
C ALA A 24 -9.99 -6.99 4.77
N VAL A 25 -9.18 -6.34 3.93
CA VAL A 25 -8.31 -5.24 4.33
C VAL A 25 -9.12 -4.03 4.78
N ALA A 26 -10.16 -3.64 4.05
CA ALA A 26 -11.05 -2.54 4.46
C ALA A 26 -11.73 -2.83 5.82
N HIS A 27 -12.08 -4.09 6.10
CA HIS A 27 -12.58 -4.48 7.41
C HIS A 27 -11.51 -4.32 8.50
N LEU A 28 -10.28 -4.78 8.26
CA LEU A 28 -9.16 -4.61 9.21
C LEU A 28 -8.85 -3.13 9.47
N VAL A 29 -8.88 -2.29 8.44
CA VAL A 29 -8.72 -0.83 8.59
C VAL A 29 -9.76 -0.27 9.55
N ARG A 30 -11.04 -0.64 9.41
CA ARG A 30 -12.11 -0.20 10.31
C ARG A 30 -11.98 -0.76 11.73
N VAL A 31 -11.35 -1.93 11.90
CA VAL A 31 -11.03 -2.46 13.23
C VAL A 31 -9.93 -1.64 13.90
N PHE A 32 -8.89 -1.26 13.15
CA PHE A 32 -7.74 -0.52 13.68
C PHE A 32 -7.98 0.99 13.81
N LEU A 33 -8.79 1.55 12.92
CA LEU A 33 -9.15 2.95 12.82
C LEU A 33 -10.68 3.08 12.69
N PRO A 34 -11.45 2.86 13.76
CA PRO A 34 -12.92 2.84 13.72
C PRO A 34 -13.53 4.18 13.28
N ASP A 35 -12.86 5.29 13.58
CA ASP A 35 -13.29 6.64 13.21
C ASP A 35 -12.76 7.09 11.84
N SER A 36 -12.18 6.19 11.03
CA SER A 36 -11.68 6.51 9.69
C SER A 36 -12.77 6.52 8.63
N ASP A 37 -12.64 7.41 7.65
CA ASP A 37 -13.38 7.39 6.39
C ASP A 37 -12.66 6.43 5.42
N CYS A 38 -13.02 5.15 5.50
CA CYS A 38 -12.44 4.08 4.69
C CYS A 38 -13.33 3.71 3.50
N GLU A 39 -12.81 3.91 2.28
CA GLU A 39 -13.45 3.54 1.02
C GLU A 39 -12.65 2.48 0.25
N SER A 40 -13.33 1.68 -0.55
CA SER A 40 -12.72 0.69 -1.44
C SER A 40 -12.95 1.06 -2.90
N THR A 41 -11.93 0.91 -3.74
CA THR A 41 -12.02 1.17 -5.19
C THR A 41 -11.48 -0.02 -5.98
N TYR A 42 -12.02 -0.27 -7.17
CA TYR A 42 -11.65 -1.44 -7.98
C TYR A 42 -11.24 -1.07 -9.41
N ARG A 43 -11.30 0.22 -9.74
CA ARG A 43 -10.95 0.74 -11.07
C ARG A 43 -10.12 2.01 -10.96
N LEU A 44 -9.16 2.16 -11.87
CA LEU A 44 -8.26 3.31 -11.88
C LEU A 44 -8.99 4.68 -11.94
N PRO A 45 -10.05 4.90 -12.77
CA PRO A 45 -10.72 6.20 -12.78
C PRO A 45 -11.34 6.58 -11.44
N GLU A 46 -11.91 5.60 -10.74
CA GLU A 46 -12.50 5.78 -9.41
C GLU A 46 -11.42 6.10 -8.38
N LEU A 47 -10.31 5.36 -8.38
CA LEU A 47 -9.15 5.63 -7.53
C LEU A 47 -8.63 7.06 -7.72
N LEU A 48 -8.41 7.48 -8.98
CA LEU A 48 -7.92 8.82 -9.30
C LEU A 48 -8.92 9.91 -8.86
N GLN A 49 -10.21 9.66 -8.99
CA GLN A 49 -11.24 10.57 -8.51
C GLN A 49 -11.20 10.71 -6.99
N GLN A 50 -11.01 9.61 -6.26
CA GLN A 50 -10.94 9.63 -4.80
C GLN A 50 -9.67 10.31 -4.28
N LEU A 51 -8.52 10.03 -4.88
CA LEU A 51 -7.26 10.69 -4.51
C LEU A 51 -7.33 12.22 -4.69
N ARG A 52 -8.03 12.69 -5.72
CA ARG A 52 -8.28 14.15 -5.91
C ARG A 52 -9.20 14.75 -4.85
N ARG A 53 -10.17 13.98 -4.36
CA ARG A 53 -11.12 14.42 -3.31
C ARG A 53 -10.51 14.35 -1.92
N LYS A 54 -9.56 13.43 -1.72
CA LYS A 54 -8.96 13.07 -0.43
C LYS A 54 -7.43 13.19 -0.54
N PRO A 55 -6.88 14.42 -0.61
CA PRO A 55 -5.45 14.64 -0.84
C PRO A 55 -4.54 14.15 0.29
N GLU A 56 -5.09 13.93 1.48
CA GLU A 56 -4.36 13.40 2.65
C GLU A 56 -4.63 11.90 2.88
N ALA A 57 -5.27 11.22 1.92
CA ALA A 57 -5.64 9.82 2.07
C ALA A 57 -4.42 8.91 2.23
N ILE A 58 -4.53 7.95 3.13
CA ILE A 58 -3.67 6.76 3.20
C ILE A 58 -4.12 5.80 2.11
N LEU A 59 -3.19 5.33 1.29
CA LEU A 59 -3.46 4.42 0.19
C LEU A 59 -2.98 3.00 0.53
N ILE A 60 -3.88 2.02 0.42
CA ILE A 60 -3.53 0.59 0.48
C ILE A 60 -3.84 -0.03 -0.88
N LEU A 61 -2.84 -0.67 -1.48
CA LEU A 61 -2.92 -1.30 -2.79
C LEU A 61 -2.88 -2.83 -2.64
N CYS A 62 -4.04 -3.48 -2.67
CA CYS A 62 -4.21 -4.94 -2.64
C CYS A 62 -4.07 -5.52 -4.06
N LEU A 63 -2.84 -5.70 -4.53
CA LEU A 63 -2.52 -6.09 -5.90
C LEU A 63 -1.07 -6.56 -6.04
N ARG A 64 -0.80 -7.29 -7.11
CA ARG A 64 0.55 -7.75 -7.50
C ARG A 64 1.30 -6.66 -8.30
N PRO A 65 2.39 -6.08 -7.78
CA PRO A 65 3.10 -4.99 -8.47
C PRO A 65 3.56 -5.30 -9.89
N ARG A 66 4.11 -6.50 -10.11
CA ARG A 66 4.58 -6.97 -11.42
C ARG A 66 3.49 -7.03 -12.49
N GLU A 67 2.23 -7.26 -12.09
CA GLU A 67 1.08 -7.38 -13.00
C GLU A 67 0.39 -6.02 -13.21
N HIS A 68 0.65 -5.05 -12.34
CA HIS A 68 -0.02 -3.76 -12.29
C HIS A 68 0.91 -2.59 -12.58
N LEU A 69 1.99 -2.79 -13.33
CA LEU A 69 2.96 -1.76 -13.70
C LEU A 69 2.30 -0.49 -14.28
N PHE A 70 1.24 -0.66 -15.08
CA PHE A 70 0.48 0.46 -15.64
C PHE A 70 -0.24 1.31 -14.58
N LEU A 71 -0.72 0.70 -13.50
CA LEU A 71 -1.34 1.40 -12.38
C LEU A 71 -0.29 2.26 -11.66
N PHE A 72 0.84 1.68 -11.27
CA PHE A 72 1.93 2.44 -10.63
C PHE A 72 2.42 3.56 -11.52
N TYR A 73 2.54 3.32 -12.83
CA TYR A 73 2.96 4.35 -13.78
C TYR A 73 1.91 5.47 -13.92
N ALA A 74 0.62 5.16 -13.88
CA ALA A 74 -0.46 6.15 -13.87
C ALA A 74 -0.44 6.99 -12.57
N LEU A 75 -0.11 6.36 -11.44
CA LEU A 75 -0.01 6.98 -10.13
C LEU A 75 1.35 7.62 -9.85
N ARG A 76 2.32 7.58 -10.77
CA ARG A 76 3.72 7.97 -10.50
C ARG A 76 3.93 9.37 -9.92
N ARG A 77 3.02 10.30 -10.21
CA ARG A 77 3.06 11.67 -9.66
C ARG A 77 2.31 11.80 -8.34
N THR A 78 1.35 10.91 -8.10
CA THR A 78 0.46 10.93 -6.94
C THR A 78 1.03 10.09 -5.79
N LEU A 79 1.68 8.95 -6.06
CA LEU A 79 2.24 8.09 -5.00
C LEU A 79 3.15 8.82 -4.00
N PRO A 80 4.02 9.77 -4.40
CA PRO A 80 4.85 10.51 -3.44
C PRO A 80 4.06 11.42 -2.50
N GLU A 81 2.85 11.81 -2.87
CA GLU A 81 2.00 12.73 -2.11
C GLU A 81 1.20 11.99 -1.02
N HIS A 82 1.13 10.65 -1.10
CA HIS A 82 0.32 9.83 -0.20
C HIS A 82 1.17 8.78 0.53
N PRO A 83 0.90 8.53 1.82
CA PRO A 83 1.34 7.29 2.44
C PRO A 83 0.75 6.10 1.70
N VAL A 84 1.59 5.19 1.22
CA VAL A 84 1.15 4.01 0.45
C VAL A 84 1.77 2.73 0.98
N MET A 85 0.97 1.67 1.05
CA MET A 85 1.39 0.30 1.31
C MET A 85 0.80 -0.64 0.26
N VAL A 86 1.58 -1.63 -0.16
CA VAL A 86 1.11 -2.71 -1.03
C VAL A 86 0.83 -3.95 -0.20
N ILE A 87 -0.25 -4.64 -0.53
CA ILE A 87 -0.59 -5.97 -0.03
C ILE A 87 -0.67 -6.88 -1.26
N SER A 88 0.08 -7.98 -1.25
CA SER A 88 0.10 -8.93 -2.37
C SER A 88 0.05 -10.36 -1.87
N ASP A 89 -0.62 -11.23 -2.62
CA ASP A 89 -0.65 -12.68 -2.40
C ASP A 89 0.75 -13.29 -2.23
N GLU A 90 1.69 -12.90 -3.09
CA GLU A 90 3.09 -13.29 -3.06
C GLU A 90 4.00 -12.11 -3.43
N LEU A 91 5.05 -11.89 -2.63
CA LEU A 91 6.03 -10.83 -2.84
C LEU A 91 7.29 -11.39 -3.52
N LEU A 92 7.24 -11.50 -4.84
CA LEU A 92 8.37 -11.97 -5.65
C LEU A 92 9.48 -10.91 -5.73
N PHE A 93 10.65 -11.35 -6.20
CA PHE A 93 11.79 -10.46 -6.41
C PHE A 93 11.45 -9.30 -7.37
N SER A 94 10.70 -9.58 -8.44
CA SER A 94 10.24 -8.56 -9.39
C SER A 94 9.34 -7.52 -8.73
N ASP A 95 8.45 -7.92 -7.82
CA ASP A 95 7.61 -6.99 -7.08
C ASP A 95 8.44 -6.04 -6.23
N ARG A 96 9.44 -6.57 -5.51
CA ARG A 96 10.35 -5.75 -4.70
C ARG A 96 11.12 -4.74 -5.54
N VAL A 97 11.56 -5.12 -6.73
CA VAL A 97 12.24 -4.21 -7.67
C VAL A 97 11.29 -3.10 -8.15
N VAL A 98 10.04 -3.44 -8.48
CA VAL A 98 9.01 -2.45 -8.83
C VAL A 98 8.78 -1.49 -7.67
N LEU A 99 8.55 -1.99 -6.46
CA LEU A 99 8.26 -1.13 -5.31
C LEU A 99 9.44 -0.23 -4.93
N LYS A 100 10.67 -0.71 -5.11
CA LYS A 100 11.89 0.12 -4.96
C LYS A 100 11.97 1.23 -6.00
N LEU A 101 11.59 0.96 -7.26
CA LEU A 101 11.52 1.95 -8.34
C LEU A 101 10.56 3.12 -7.99
N TYR A 102 9.48 2.81 -7.28
CA TYR A 102 8.49 3.80 -6.83
C TYR A 102 8.84 4.39 -5.46
N GLY A 103 10.13 4.42 -5.09
CA GLY A 103 10.64 5.08 -3.89
C GLY A 103 10.76 4.17 -2.66
N GLY A 104 10.59 2.86 -2.82
CA GLY A 104 10.64 1.91 -1.70
C GLY A 104 9.30 1.79 -0.98
N VAL A 105 8.22 1.60 -1.73
CA VAL A 105 6.88 1.37 -1.20
C VAL A 105 6.90 0.13 -0.27
N PRO A 106 6.44 0.23 0.99
CA PRO A 106 6.36 -0.92 1.89
C PRO A 106 5.33 -1.94 1.37
N ALA A 107 5.61 -3.22 1.60
CA ALA A 107 4.82 -4.32 1.07
C ALA A 107 4.59 -5.39 2.13
N LEU A 108 3.34 -5.85 2.23
CA LEU A 108 2.91 -6.92 3.12
C LEU A 108 2.39 -8.10 2.30
N ALA A 109 2.73 -9.33 2.71
CA ALA A 109 2.19 -10.53 2.08
C ALA A 109 0.80 -10.87 2.66
N GLU A 110 -0.14 -11.35 1.84
CA GLU A 110 -1.50 -11.66 2.30
C GLU A 110 -1.55 -12.71 3.42
N GLN A 111 -0.57 -13.62 3.51
CA GLN A 111 -0.50 -14.59 4.61
C GLN A 111 -0.39 -13.89 5.97
N ALA A 112 0.26 -12.72 6.03
CA ALA A 112 0.31 -11.93 7.26
C ALA A 112 -1.05 -11.33 7.63
N LEU A 113 -1.94 -11.09 6.64
CA LEU A 113 -3.32 -10.68 6.92
C LEU A 113 -4.15 -11.81 7.50
N GLU A 114 -3.94 -13.05 7.06
CA GLU A 114 -4.66 -14.22 7.60
C GLU A 114 -4.41 -14.35 9.11
N GLU A 115 -3.16 -14.22 9.53
CA GLU A 115 -2.80 -14.23 10.95
C GLU A 115 -3.52 -13.13 11.74
N ILE A 116 -3.55 -11.92 11.19
CA ILE A 116 -4.25 -10.77 11.78
C ILE A 116 -5.76 -11.05 11.89
N LEU A 117 -6.38 -11.56 10.83
CA LEU A 117 -7.81 -11.88 10.79
C LEU A 117 -8.19 -12.96 11.80
N ILE A 118 -7.37 -14.00 11.95
CA ILE A 118 -7.58 -15.06 12.94
C ILE A 118 -7.58 -14.48 14.35
N ARG A 119 -6.63 -13.60 14.68
CA ARG A 119 -6.54 -12.94 15.99
C ARG A 119 -7.73 -12.02 16.26
N VAL A 120 -8.14 -11.22 15.27
CA VAL A 120 -9.34 -10.37 15.36
C VAL A 120 -10.58 -11.20 15.62
N ARG A 121 -10.76 -12.33 14.92
CA ARG A 121 -11.91 -13.24 15.12
C ARG A 121 -11.93 -13.89 16.51
N ARG A 122 -10.77 -14.15 17.11
CA ARG A 122 -10.66 -14.73 18.46
C ARG A 122 -11.01 -13.76 19.58
N GLY A 123 -11.28 -12.49 19.26
CA GLY A 123 -11.59 -11.47 20.25
C GLY A 123 -10.42 -11.20 21.20
N GLU A 124 -9.18 -11.50 20.76
CA GLU A 124 -7.97 -11.18 21.52
C GLU A 124 -7.96 -9.66 21.76
N GLN A 125 -8.26 -9.29 23.01
CA GLN A 125 -8.58 -7.93 23.36
C GLN A 125 -7.32 -7.07 23.31
N TRP A 126 -7.42 -5.93 22.65
CA TRP A 126 -6.36 -4.94 22.49
C TRP A 126 -6.17 -4.18 23.82
N SER A 127 -5.86 -4.92 24.88
CA SER A 127 -5.85 -4.44 26.25
C SER A 127 -4.46 -3.94 26.62
N GLY A 128 -4.35 -2.62 26.78
CA GLY A 128 -3.48 -1.99 27.77
C GLY A 128 -1.96 -2.06 27.54
N GLY A 129 -1.41 -0.96 27.04
CA GLY A 129 -0.09 -0.41 27.46
C GLY A 129 1.18 -1.14 27.04
N ALA A 130 1.15 -2.46 26.85
CA ALA A 130 2.25 -3.24 26.31
C ALA A 130 1.88 -3.64 24.87
N ARG A 131 2.12 -2.73 23.91
CA ARG A 131 2.10 -3.05 22.48
C ARG A 131 3.06 -4.22 22.26
N LEU A 132 2.53 -5.45 22.19
CA LEU A 132 3.32 -6.62 21.89
C LEU A 132 3.98 -6.40 20.53
N ARG A 133 5.29 -6.66 20.48
CA ARG A 133 6.24 -6.43 19.37
C ARG A 133 5.91 -7.16 18.05
N VAL A 134 4.73 -7.77 17.94
CA VAL A 134 4.21 -8.48 16.77
C VAL A 134 2.86 -7.87 16.38
N THR A 135 2.82 -6.54 16.39
CA THR A 135 1.73 -5.72 15.83
C THR A 135 2.06 -5.62 14.34
N GLY A 136 1.22 -6.26 13.53
CA GLY A 136 1.54 -6.64 12.14
C GLY A 136 1.63 -5.42 11.25
N GLU A 137 2.65 -5.34 10.39
CA GLU A 137 3.08 -4.16 9.61
C GLU A 137 1.96 -3.20 9.11
N LEU A 138 0.78 -3.72 8.78
CA LEU A 138 -0.42 -2.95 8.46
C LEU A 138 -0.87 -2.00 9.59
N ASP A 139 -0.91 -2.41 10.85
CA ASP A 139 -1.36 -1.58 11.97
C ASP A 139 -0.37 -0.44 12.27
N ALA A 140 0.92 -0.76 12.26
CA ALA A 140 2.01 0.18 12.44
C ALA A 140 2.00 1.24 11.33
N PHE A 141 1.81 0.80 10.08
CA PHE A 141 1.64 1.70 8.94
C PHE A 141 0.39 2.58 9.09
N LEU A 142 -0.76 2.00 9.44
CA LEU A 142 -2.00 2.76 9.60
C LEU A 142 -1.92 3.78 10.74
N LEU A 143 -1.19 3.50 11.82
CA LEU A 143 -1.03 4.39 12.97
C LEU A 143 -0.05 5.53 12.69
N SER A 144 1.06 5.23 12.01
CA SER A 144 2.13 6.18 11.67
C SER A 144 2.42 6.18 10.16
N PRO A 145 1.45 6.59 9.32
CA PRO A 145 1.59 6.55 7.87
C PRO A 145 2.64 7.57 7.42
N ALA A 146 3.60 7.11 6.61
CA ALA A 146 4.64 7.97 6.04
C ALA A 146 4.58 7.89 4.51
N PRO A 147 4.64 9.03 3.80
CA PRO A 147 4.85 9.04 2.36
C PRO A 147 6.16 8.38 1.99
N VAL A 148 6.23 7.91 0.76
CA VAL A 148 7.44 7.29 0.22
C VAL A 148 8.51 8.35 0.00
N THR A 149 9.71 8.11 0.53
CA THR A 149 10.81 9.10 0.52
C THR A 149 11.94 8.77 -0.45
N GLY A 150 11.94 7.57 -1.06
CA GLY A 150 12.95 7.19 -2.03
C GLY A 150 12.80 7.92 -3.37
N PHE A 151 13.92 8.06 -4.08
CA PHE A 151 13.92 8.65 -5.42
C PHE A 151 13.14 7.79 -6.40
N LEU A 152 12.18 8.40 -7.11
CA LEU A 152 11.50 7.77 -8.23
C LEU A 152 12.45 7.67 -9.42
N GLU A 153 12.94 6.47 -9.72
CA GLU A 153 13.71 6.21 -10.95
C GLU A 153 12.80 5.84 -12.14
N VAL A 154 11.49 6.10 -12.02
CA VAL A 154 10.47 5.74 -13.02
C VAL A 154 10.73 6.48 -14.33
N PRO A 155 10.90 5.78 -15.47
CA PRO A 155 11.05 6.42 -16.77
C PRO A 155 9.86 7.35 -17.08
N PRO A 156 10.10 8.51 -17.73
CA PRO A 156 9.06 9.50 -17.95
C PRO A 156 7.94 9.02 -18.88
N ILE A 157 8.25 8.09 -19.80
CA ILE A 157 7.32 7.56 -20.81
C ILE A 157 7.55 6.06 -21.08
N PHE A 158 6.55 5.22 -20.76
CA PHE A 158 6.39 3.88 -21.34
C PHE A 158 5.43 3.94 -22.52
N ASN A 159 5.94 4.21 -23.72
CA ASN A 159 5.15 4.28 -24.95
C ASN A 159 5.18 2.97 -25.76
N SER A 160 5.90 1.95 -25.30
CA SER A 160 5.91 0.63 -25.94
C SER A 160 6.22 -0.49 -24.94
N PRO A 161 5.67 -1.70 -25.14
CA PRO A 161 6.04 -2.87 -24.33
C PRO A 161 7.55 -3.14 -24.32
N LYS A 162 8.23 -2.94 -25.45
CA LYS A 162 9.69 -3.13 -25.55
C LYS A 162 10.48 -2.23 -24.59
N ARG A 163 10.05 -0.98 -24.41
CA ARG A 163 10.69 -0.07 -23.46
C ARG A 163 10.44 -0.45 -22.00
N LEU A 164 9.24 -0.95 -21.70
CA LEU A 164 8.92 -1.47 -20.37
C LEU A 164 9.80 -2.68 -20.04
N MET A 165 9.88 -3.65 -20.96
CA MET A 165 10.74 -4.84 -20.78
C MET A 165 12.19 -4.46 -20.59
N ASN A 166 12.77 -3.62 -21.47
CA ASN A 166 14.16 -3.19 -21.33
C ASN A 166 14.43 -2.47 -20.00
N CYS A 167 13.47 -1.67 -19.51
CA CYS A 167 13.60 -1.01 -18.22
C CYS A 167 13.57 -2.03 -17.07
N MET A 168 12.62 -2.97 -17.10
CA MET A 168 12.51 -4.02 -16.08
C MET A 168 13.75 -4.92 -16.06
N ASP A 169 14.27 -5.33 -17.22
CA ASP A 169 15.48 -6.13 -17.33
C ASP A 169 16.68 -5.41 -16.73
N HIS A 170 16.84 -4.12 -17.04
CA HIS A 170 17.92 -3.30 -16.48
C HIS A 170 17.81 -3.17 -14.95
N LEU A 171 16.61 -2.94 -14.42
CA LEU A 171 16.38 -2.82 -12.99
C LEU A 171 16.61 -4.14 -12.25
N LEU A 172 16.13 -5.25 -12.80
CA LEU A 172 16.36 -6.59 -12.27
C LEU A 172 17.87 -6.90 -12.25
N TYR A 173 18.57 -6.67 -13.36
CA TYR A 173 20.01 -6.90 -13.46
C TYR A 173 20.80 -6.06 -12.45
N ARG A 174 20.45 -4.78 -12.28
CA ARG A 174 21.09 -3.90 -11.29
C ARG A 174 20.87 -4.41 -9.87
N GLU A 175 19.65 -4.83 -9.53
CA GLU A 175 19.33 -5.34 -8.20
C GLU A 175 19.99 -6.70 -7.93
N MET A 176 20.07 -7.58 -8.93
CA MET A 176 20.81 -8.85 -8.83
C MET A 176 22.28 -8.62 -8.54
N ARG A 177 22.95 -7.74 -9.31
CA ARG A 177 24.34 -7.37 -9.06
C ARG A 177 24.56 -6.73 -7.69
N ALA A 178 23.64 -5.88 -7.23
CA ALA A 178 23.72 -5.28 -5.90
C ALA A 178 23.63 -6.34 -4.77
N ARG A 179 23.01 -7.49 -5.03
CA ARG A 179 22.91 -8.62 -4.12
C ARG A 179 24.01 -9.68 -4.31
N GLY A 180 24.93 -9.46 -5.25
CA GLY A 180 26.03 -10.39 -5.55
C GLY A 180 25.62 -11.63 -6.34
N VAL A 181 24.48 -11.57 -7.05
CA VAL A 181 23.98 -12.63 -7.95
C VAL A 181 24.26 -12.26 -9.41
#